data_AF-A0A4S2LJM5-F1
#
_entry.id   AF-A0A4S2LJM5-F1
#
_cell.length_a   1.000
_cell.length_b   1.000
_cell.length_c   1.000
_cell.angle_alpha   90.00
_cell.angle_beta   90.00
_cell.angle_gamma   90.00
#
_symmetry.space_group_name_H-M   'P 1'
#
loop_
_entity.id
_entity.type
_entity.pdbx_description
1 polymer ?
#
loop_
_entity_poly.entity_id
_entity_poly.type
_entity_poly.pdbx_seq_one_letter_code
_entity_poly.pdbx_strand_id
1 'polypeptide(L)'
;MTDSDSSDCDLLVQALPVPDMESDEPPDIQKAMASPEEYIRLVRYEAASYPSVLHAPIDAADVCPSPLTTNNNASVSPTFISNAYDELLTTFVDLVQEYRALKSLVTEDGKQPLSSDALENPNLLDQPPTFRWIAHLSRPELFAVLELVTSKCTKKRWKSSMAVWILSLMMALEPPLHPDIHHLLRTIARRCRKLKNELGSDKKSSEDDLFFGLCPILVARNFGQLDLLESP
;
A
#
# COMPACT_ATOMS: atom_id res chain seq x y z
N MET A 1 24.95 -42.11 -2.97
CA MET A 1 24.59 -40.87 -2.26
C MET A 1 25.18 -39.76 -3.14
N THR A 2 24.65 -39.43 -4.32
CA THR A 2 23.38 -38.71 -4.64
C THR A 2 23.15 -37.50 -3.76
N ASP A 3 24.03 -36.51 -3.91
CA ASP A 3 23.74 -35.14 -3.53
C ASP A 3 22.89 -34.51 -4.64
N SER A 4 21.58 -34.51 -4.41
CA SER A 4 20.63 -33.71 -5.17
C SER A 4 20.59 -32.32 -4.55
N ASP A 5 21.47 -31.42 -5.01
CA ASP A 5 21.28 -29.97 -4.84
C ASP A 5 20.16 -29.52 -5.78
N SER A 6 18.94 -29.89 -5.41
CA SER A 6 17.70 -29.34 -5.91
C SER A 6 17.28 -28.24 -4.95
N SER A 7 17.70 -27.00 -5.18
CA SER A 7 16.93 -25.79 -4.82
C SER A 7 17.76 -24.53 -5.09
N ASP A 8 17.93 -24.20 -6.36
CA ASP A 8 18.05 -22.79 -6.76
C ASP A 8 16.83 -22.50 -7.64
N CYS A 9 16.04 -21.52 -7.24
CA CYS A 9 14.94 -21.01 -8.03
C CYS A 9 15.45 -20.76 -9.46
N ASP A 10 14.80 -21.36 -10.46
CA ASP A 10 15.13 -21.34 -11.90
C ASP A 10 15.21 -19.92 -12.51
N LEU A 11 16.13 -19.08 -12.05
CA LEU A 11 16.42 -17.76 -12.63
C LEU A 11 17.08 -17.91 -14.01
N LEU A 12 17.83 -19.01 -14.21
CA LEU A 12 18.44 -19.37 -15.48
C LEU A 12 18.23 -20.88 -15.73
N VAL A 13 17.26 -21.21 -16.58
CA VAL A 13 17.00 -22.59 -16.99
C VAL A 13 17.93 -22.98 -18.13
N GLN A 14 18.47 -24.19 -18.08
CA GLN A 14 19.27 -24.77 -19.15
C GLN A 14 18.45 -24.92 -20.43
N ALA A 15 18.75 -24.12 -21.45
CA ALA A 15 18.01 -24.11 -22.72
C ALA A 15 18.49 -25.14 -23.75
N LEU A 16 19.73 -25.65 -23.60
CA LEU A 16 20.37 -26.57 -24.54
C LEU A 16 20.70 -27.90 -23.86
N PRO A 17 20.56 -29.04 -24.54
CA PRO A 17 20.99 -30.32 -23.99
C PRO A 17 22.50 -30.27 -23.74
N VAL A 18 22.93 -30.73 -22.57
CA VAL A 18 24.36 -30.81 -22.24
C VAL A 18 24.78 -32.27 -22.29
N PRO A 19 25.84 -32.60 -23.04
CA PRO A 19 26.44 -33.93 -23.00
C PRO A 19 27.07 -34.22 -21.62
N ASP A 20 27.02 -35.49 -21.20
CA ASP A 20 27.60 -35.93 -19.94
C ASP A 20 29.12 -35.68 -19.92
N MET A 21 29.61 -35.11 -18.82
CA MET A 21 31.01 -34.78 -18.58
C MET A 21 31.72 -36.01 -18.01
N GLU A 22 32.07 -36.99 -18.85
CA GLU A 22 32.66 -38.26 -18.37
C GLU A 22 34.15 -38.17 -17.99
N SER A 23 34.82 -37.02 -18.16
CA SER A 23 36.24 -36.88 -17.80
C SER A 23 36.64 -35.43 -17.53
N ASP A 24 37.48 -35.22 -16.50
CA ASP A 24 38.20 -33.97 -16.18
C ASP A 24 39.22 -33.55 -17.26
N GLU A 25 39.20 -34.18 -18.44
CA GLU A 25 40.12 -33.91 -19.53
C GLU A 25 39.71 -32.62 -20.26
N PRO A 26 40.66 -31.68 -20.51
CA PRO A 26 40.35 -30.44 -21.20
C PRO A 26 39.82 -30.73 -22.62
N PRO A 27 38.67 -30.15 -23.01
CA PRO A 27 38.06 -30.40 -24.32
C PRO A 27 38.91 -29.87 -25.48
N ASP A 28 38.93 -30.62 -26.60
CA ASP A 28 39.71 -30.26 -27.80
C ASP A 28 39.04 -29.11 -28.58
N ILE A 29 39.79 -28.01 -28.75
CA ILE A 29 39.37 -26.81 -29.44
C ILE A 29 39.03 -27.08 -30.92
N GLN A 30 39.79 -27.95 -31.60
CA GLN A 30 39.54 -28.24 -33.02
C GLN A 30 38.20 -28.97 -33.22
N LYS A 31 37.85 -29.85 -32.28
CA LYS A 31 36.60 -30.59 -32.25
C LYS A 31 35.42 -29.70 -31.81
N ALA A 32 35.65 -28.76 -30.89
CA ALA A 32 34.67 -27.76 -30.49
C ALA A 32 34.26 -26.83 -31.66
N MET A 33 35.18 -26.53 -32.59
CA MET A 33 34.83 -25.77 -33.80
C MET A 33 33.98 -26.57 -34.80
N ALA A 34 33.92 -27.90 -34.67
CA ALA A 34 33.25 -28.80 -35.61
C ALA A 34 31.92 -29.37 -35.11
N SER A 35 31.64 -29.33 -33.79
CA SER A 35 30.42 -29.88 -33.18
C SER A 35 29.84 -28.92 -32.11
N PRO A 36 28.53 -28.60 -32.17
CA PRO A 36 27.84 -27.77 -31.17
C PRO A 36 27.89 -28.35 -29.75
N GLU A 37 27.81 -29.66 -29.60
CA GLU A 37 27.84 -30.35 -28.30
C GLU A 37 29.23 -30.24 -27.65
N GLU A 38 30.27 -30.36 -28.45
CA GLU A 38 31.66 -30.20 -28.00
C GLU A 38 31.96 -28.72 -27.69
N TYR A 39 31.35 -27.79 -28.42
CA TYR A 39 31.42 -26.36 -28.10
C TYR A 39 30.78 -26.05 -26.75
N ILE A 40 29.58 -26.57 -26.47
CA ILE A 40 28.91 -26.38 -25.17
C ILE A 40 29.76 -26.96 -24.03
N ARG A 41 30.41 -28.12 -24.26
CA ARG A 41 31.36 -28.70 -23.30
C ARG A 41 32.53 -27.76 -23.01
N LEU A 42 33.14 -27.18 -24.04
CA LEU A 42 34.23 -26.21 -23.91
C LEU A 42 33.80 -24.97 -23.12
N VAL A 43 32.64 -24.40 -23.45
CA VAL A 43 32.11 -23.21 -22.76
C VAL A 43 31.83 -23.50 -21.28
N ARG A 44 31.30 -24.68 -20.93
CA ARG A 44 31.10 -25.06 -19.53
C ARG A 44 32.42 -25.25 -18.78
N TYR A 45 33.42 -25.84 -19.44
CA TYR A 45 34.75 -26.00 -18.87
C TYR A 45 35.43 -24.64 -18.62
N GLU A 46 35.37 -23.73 -19.60
CA GLU A 46 35.88 -22.37 -19.48
C GLU A 46 35.12 -21.58 -18.40
N ALA A 47 33.79 -21.65 -18.37
CA ALA A 47 32.97 -20.99 -17.35
C ALA A 47 33.27 -21.50 -15.94
N ALA A 48 33.51 -22.81 -15.77
CA ALA A 48 33.91 -23.41 -14.50
C ALA A 48 35.32 -22.99 -14.05
N SER A 49 36.17 -22.55 -14.98
CA SER A 49 37.50 -22.00 -14.67
C SER A 49 37.43 -20.57 -14.11
N TYR A 50 36.34 -19.85 -14.37
CA TYR A 50 36.14 -18.49 -13.84
C TYR A 50 35.52 -18.53 -12.43
N PRO A 51 35.87 -17.58 -11.56
CA PRO A 51 35.20 -17.43 -10.27
C PRO A 51 33.73 -17.05 -10.47
N SER A 52 32.85 -17.64 -9.65
CA SER A 52 31.40 -17.42 -9.73
C SER A 52 30.98 -15.97 -9.47
N VAL A 53 31.77 -15.25 -8.68
CA VAL A 53 31.55 -13.84 -8.34
C VAL A 53 32.86 -13.08 -8.54
N LEU A 54 32.78 -12.01 -9.32
CA LEU A 54 33.86 -11.04 -9.49
C LEU A 54 33.44 -9.72 -8.84
N HIS A 55 34.30 -9.17 -8.00
CA HIS A 55 34.11 -7.84 -7.43
C HIS A 55 35.13 -6.88 -8.03
N ALA A 56 34.64 -5.86 -8.75
CA ALA A 56 35.46 -4.76 -9.25
C ALA A 56 35.25 -3.53 -8.34
N PRO A 57 36.27 -3.08 -7.60
CA PRO A 57 36.15 -1.84 -6.81
C PRO A 57 35.97 -0.64 -7.74
N ILE A 58 35.04 0.25 -7.39
CA ILE A 58 34.82 1.51 -8.07
C ILE A 58 35.60 2.59 -7.32
N ASP A 59 36.44 3.34 -8.04
CA ASP A 59 37.16 4.46 -7.45
C ASP A 59 36.20 5.57 -7.03
N ALA A 60 36.46 6.18 -5.87
CA ALA A 60 35.61 7.22 -5.30
C ALA A 60 35.44 8.46 -6.21
N ALA A 61 36.32 8.63 -7.20
CA ALA A 61 36.24 9.69 -8.20
C ALA A 61 35.16 9.45 -9.27
N ASP A 62 34.77 8.20 -9.51
CA ASP A 62 33.77 7.81 -10.52
C ASP A 62 32.35 7.69 -9.93
N VAL A 63 32.22 7.84 -8.60
CA VAL A 63 30.93 7.85 -7.92
C VAL A 63 30.24 9.18 -8.20
N CYS A 64 29.39 9.21 -9.24
CA CYS A 64 28.44 10.28 -9.43
C CYS A 64 27.58 10.43 -8.15
N PRO A 65 27.40 11.65 -7.61
CA PRO A 65 26.48 11.85 -6.50
C PRO A 65 25.10 11.39 -6.94
N SER A 66 24.63 10.29 -6.37
CA SER A 66 23.28 9.78 -6.65
C SER A 66 22.27 10.87 -6.30
N PRO A 67 21.24 11.12 -7.12
CA PRO A 67 20.16 11.99 -6.71
C PRO A 67 19.51 11.36 -5.48
N LEU A 68 19.75 11.92 -4.30
CA LEU A 68 19.01 11.55 -3.09
C LEU A 68 17.54 11.83 -3.36
N THR A 69 16.80 10.79 -3.71
CA THR A 69 15.36 10.78 -3.52
C THR A 69 15.18 10.48 -2.05
N THR A 70 14.91 11.51 -1.24
CA THR A 70 14.65 11.36 0.18
C THR A 70 13.43 10.47 0.38
N ASN A 71 13.67 9.23 0.79
CA ASN A 71 12.62 8.39 1.34
C ASN A 71 12.54 8.73 2.84
N ASN A 72 11.54 9.52 3.22
CA ASN A 72 11.35 10.07 4.57
C ASN A 72 10.92 9.01 5.60
N ASN A 73 11.59 7.88 5.65
CA ASN A 73 11.28 6.79 6.58
C ASN A 73 12.45 6.64 7.55
N ALA A 74 12.66 7.66 8.39
CA ALA A 74 13.54 7.58 9.54
C ALA A 74 12.68 7.41 10.80
N SER A 75 12.77 6.21 11.36
CA SER A 75 12.09 5.73 12.55
C SER A 75 12.23 6.70 13.74
N VAL A 76 11.10 7.06 14.34
CA VAL A 76 11.05 7.50 15.74
C VAL A 76 9.84 6.81 16.39
N SER A 77 10.11 6.00 17.41
CA SER A 77 9.10 5.33 18.22
C SER A 77 8.01 6.30 18.69
N PRO A 78 6.71 6.07 18.39
CA PRO A 78 5.66 6.98 18.78
C PRO A 78 5.26 6.72 20.24
N THR A 79 5.95 7.38 21.17
CA THR A 79 5.41 7.58 22.53
C THR A 79 4.63 8.89 22.51
N PHE A 80 3.41 8.89 23.06
CA PHE A 80 2.38 9.94 23.11
C PHE A 80 1.26 9.86 22.07
N ILE A 81 0.44 8.81 22.19
CA ILE A 81 -0.99 8.95 21.92
C ILE A 81 -1.68 8.91 23.29
N SER A 82 -2.40 9.99 23.62
CA SER A 82 -3.15 10.13 24.86
C SER A 82 -4.18 9.00 25.00
N ASN A 83 -4.33 8.43 26.20
CA ASN A 83 -5.31 7.39 26.55
C ASN A 83 -6.74 7.70 26.06
N ALA A 84 -7.08 8.98 25.86
CA ALA A 84 -8.38 9.42 25.35
C ALA A 84 -8.68 8.95 23.91
N TYR A 85 -7.67 8.77 23.06
CA TYR A 85 -7.87 8.26 21.70
C TYR A 85 -7.97 6.74 21.65
N ASP A 86 -7.45 6.03 22.66
CA ASP A 86 -7.52 4.58 22.72
C ASP A 86 -8.97 4.10 22.92
N GLU A 87 -9.72 4.76 23.80
CA GLU A 87 -11.16 4.50 24.00
C GLU A 87 -11.98 4.82 22.73
N LEU A 88 -11.62 5.90 22.03
CA LEU A 88 -12.28 6.27 20.78
C LEU A 88 -11.96 5.29 19.64
N LEU A 89 -10.79 4.65 19.69
CA LEU A 89 -10.40 3.63 18.73
C LEU A 89 -11.13 2.31 19.00
N THR A 90 -11.28 1.90 20.26
CA THR A 90 -12.05 0.70 20.61
C THR A 90 -13.51 0.86 20.21
N THR A 91 -14.12 2.00 20.53
CA THR A 91 -15.50 2.29 20.11
C THR A 91 -15.66 2.30 18.59
N PHE A 92 -14.67 2.79 17.84
CA PHE A 92 -14.70 2.69 16.38
C PHE A 92 -14.65 1.25 15.88
N VAL A 93 -13.80 0.39 16.47
CA VAL A 93 -13.72 -1.03 16.10
C VAL A 93 -15.05 -1.73 16.37
N ASP A 94 -15.70 -1.44 17.50
CA ASP A 94 -17.02 -1.98 17.84
C ASP A 94 -18.07 -1.53 16.83
N LEU A 95 -18.08 -0.23 16.48
CA LEU A 95 -18.97 0.31 15.44
C LEU A 95 -18.76 -0.34 14.07
N VAL A 96 -17.52 -0.67 13.69
CA VAL A 96 -17.25 -1.41 12.44
C VAL A 96 -17.86 -2.81 12.49
N GLN A 97 -17.78 -3.49 13.64
CA GLN A 97 -18.39 -4.82 13.80
C GLN A 97 -19.91 -4.74 13.73
N GLU A 98 -20.51 -3.78 14.43
CA GLU A 98 -21.96 -3.52 14.37
C GLU A 98 -22.41 -3.18 12.95
N TYR A 99 -21.68 -2.29 12.25
CA TYR A 99 -21.96 -1.94 10.87
C TYR A 99 -21.96 -3.19 9.97
N ARG A 100 -20.98 -4.08 10.11
CA ARG A 100 -20.90 -5.33 9.33
C ARG A 100 -22.07 -6.26 9.64
N ALA A 101 -22.44 -6.40 10.91
CA ALA A 101 -23.59 -7.20 11.31
C ALA A 101 -24.89 -6.64 10.71
N LEU A 102 -25.09 -5.33 10.78
CA LEU A 102 -26.28 -4.66 10.26
C LEU A 102 -26.31 -4.68 8.72
N LYS A 103 -25.17 -4.54 8.07
CA LYS A 103 -25.05 -4.63 6.60
C LYS A 103 -25.45 -6.02 6.11
N SER A 104 -25.07 -7.08 6.83
CA SER A 104 -25.50 -8.45 6.53
C SER A 104 -27.03 -8.57 6.49
N LEU A 105 -27.74 -7.94 7.43
CA LEU A 105 -29.21 -7.97 7.47
C LEU A 105 -29.87 -7.19 6.34
N VAL A 106 -29.27 -6.07 5.91
CA VAL A 106 -29.84 -5.21 4.85
C VAL A 106 -29.61 -5.79 3.45
N THR A 107 -28.57 -6.59 3.25
CA THR A 107 -28.23 -7.13 1.93
C THR A 107 -29.28 -8.14 1.41
N GLU A 108 -30.13 -8.67 2.29
CA GLU A 108 -31.25 -9.55 1.95
C GLU A 108 -32.45 -8.80 1.33
N ASP A 109 -32.56 -7.48 1.57
CA ASP A 109 -33.69 -6.64 1.13
C ASP A 109 -33.36 -5.91 -0.17
N GLY A 110 -33.28 -6.66 -1.28
CA GLY A 110 -33.32 -6.17 -2.67
C GLY A 110 -32.32 -5.06 -3.04
N LYS A 111 -31.23 -5.40 -3.74
CA LYS A 111 -30.32 -4.42 -4.37
C LYS A 111 -31.08 -3.51 -5.34
N GLN A 112 -31.51 -2.34 -4.88
CA GLN A 112 -31.74 -1.23 -5.80
C GLN A 112 -30.37 -0.61 -6.13
N PRO A 113 -29.93 -0.63 -7.39
CA PRO A 113 -28.71 0.06 -7.79
C PRO A 113 -28.87 1.54 -7.46
N LEU A 114 -27.91 2.13 -6.74
CA LEU A 114 -27.87 3.57 -6.56
C LEU A 114 -27.75 4.20 -7.96
N SER A 115 -28.62 5.17 -8.26
CA SER A 115 -28.53 5.90 -9.53
C SER A 115 -27.19 6.65 -9.58
N SER A 116 -26.48 6.54 -10.70
CA SER A 116 -25.26 7.32 -11.01
C SER A 116 -25.45 8.82 -10.74
N ASP A 117 -26.68 9.33 -10.90
CA ASP A 117 -27.07 10.72 -10.63
C ASP A 117 -26.82 11.15 -9.18
N ALA A 118 -26.86 10.23 -8.21
CA ALA A 118 -26.66 10.56 -6.80
C ALA A 118 -25.20 10.95 -6.50
N LEU A 119 -24.25 10.36 -7.24
CA LEU A 119 -22.81 10.52 -7.06
C LEU A 119 -22.29 11.84 -7.67
N GLU A 120 -22.97 12.33 -8.70
CA GLU A 120 -22.63 13.58 -9.40
C GLU A 120 -23.08 14.83 -8.63
N ASN A 121 -23.89 14.68 -7.58
CA ASN A 121 -24.40 15.81 -6.82
C ASN A 121 -23.27 16.57 -6.08
N PRO A 122 -23.00 17.85 -6.43
CA PRO A 122 -21.91 18.60 -5.83
C PRO A 122 -22.12 18.90 -4.34
N ASN A 123 -23.36 18.83 -3.87
CA ASN A 123 -23.76 19.08 -2.48
C ASN A 123 -23.99 17.80 -1.67
N LEU A 124 -23.60 16.62 -2.18
CA LEU A 124 -23.78 15.34 -1.48
C LEU A 124 -23.24 15.36 -0.04
N LEU A 125 -22.11 16.04 0.18
CA LEU A 125 -21.44 16.09 1.48
C LEU A 125 -22.08 17.04 2.49
N ASP A 126 -23.14 17.74 2.13
CA ASP A 126 -23.75 18.77 2.97
C ASP A 126 -24.68 18.17 4.03
N GLN A 127 -25.16 16.95 3.79
CA GLN A 127 -25.99 16.18 4.71
C GLN A 127 -25.24 14.92 5.14
N PRO A 128 -25.43 14.42 6.37
CA PRO A 128 -24.78 13.19 6.82
C PRO A 128 -25.30 11.98 6.04
N PRO A 129 -24.44 10.98 5.77
CA PRO A 129 -24.86 9.80 5.04
C PRO A 129 -25.79 8.93 5.91
N THR A 130 -26.80 8.35 5.29
CA THR A 130 -27.66 7.36 5.96
C THR A 130 -27.00 5.98 5.90
N PHE A 131 -27.14 5.18 6.96
CA PHE A 131 -26.63 3.81 7.00
C PHE A 131 -27.07 2.98 5.77
N ARG A 132 -28.36 3.00 5.42
CA ARG A 132 -28.89 2.27 4.25
C ARG A 132 -28.16 2.68 2.97
N TRP A 133 -27.86 3.96 2.79
CA TRP A 133 -27.17 4.46 1.60
C TRP A 133 -25.75 3.89 1.51
N ILE A 134 -24.99 3.93 2.60
CA ILE A 134 -23.61 3.40 2.65
C ILE A 134 -23.59 1.88 2.48
N ALA A 135 -24.52 1.17 3.13
CA ALA A 135 -24.58 -0.29 3.10
C ALA A 135 -24.80 -0.84 1.68
N HIS A 136 -25.49 -0.09 0.82
CA HIS A 136 -25.76 -0.46 -0.57
C HIS A 136 -24.65 -0.07 -1.56
N LEU A 137 -23.65 0.72 -1.14
CA LEU A 137 -22.56 1.10 -2.03
C LEU A 137 -21.75 -0.13 -2.45
N SER A 138 -21.56 -0.27 -3.75
CA SER A 138 -20.55 -1.14 -4.31
C SER A 138 -19.14 -0.59 -4.04
N ARG A 139 -18.13 -1.46 -4.16
CA ARG A 139 -16.72 -1.08 -4.00
C ARG A 139 -16.28 0.09 -4.91
N PRO A 140 -16.61 0.15 -6.22
CA PRO A 140 -16.22 1.29 -7.05
C PRO A 140 -16.95 2.59 -6.68
N GLU A 141 -18.20 2.52 -6.25
CA GLU A 141 -18.93 3.70 -5.77
C GLU A 141 -18.30 4.23 -4.47
N LEU A 142 -18.00 3.35 -3.52
CA LEU A 142 -17.30 3.71 -2.29
C LEU A 142 -15.98 4.41 -2.60
N PHE A 143 -15.20 3.87 -3.54
CA PHE A 143 -13.96 4.47 -4.01
C PHE A 143 -14.17 5.89 -4.57
N ALA A 144 -15.14 6.06 -5.47
CA ALA A 144 -15.45 7.37 -6.07
C ALA A 144 -15.92 8.41 -5.03
N VAL A 145 -16.72 8.02 -4.03
CA VAL A 145 -17.08 8.91 -2.91
C VAL A 145 -15.85 9.28 -2.09
N LEU A 146 -14.97 8.31 -1.82
CA LEU A 146 -13.74 8.55 -1.06
C LEU A 146 -12.79 9.52 -1.80
N GLU A 147 -12.68 9.42 -3.13
CA GLU A 147 -11.96 10.38 -3.96
C GLU A 147 -12.59 11.78 -3.91
N LEU A 148 -13.93 11.87 -4.02
CA LEU A 148 -14.66 13.13 -3.93
C LEU A 148 -14.41 13.81 -2.59
N VAL A 149 -14.53 13.08 -1.49
CA VAL A 149 -14.26 13.59 -0.14
C VAL A 149 -12.80 14.03 -0.03
N THR A 150 -11.86 13.21 -0.51
CA THR A 150 -10.44 13.55 -0.53
C THR A 150 -10.22 14.88 -1.25
N SER A 151 -10.79 15.07 -2.44
CA SER A 151 -10.66 16.30 -3.23
C SER A 151 -11.16 17.55 -2.50
N LYS A 152 -12.21 17.40 -1.67
CA LYS A 152 -12.84 18.49 -0.91
C LYS A 152 -12.18 18.75 0.45
N CYS A 153 -11.33 17.85 0.97
CA CYS A 153 -10.55 18.03 2.19
C CYS A 153 -9.48 19.13 2.06
N THR A 154 -9.91 20.39 1.95
CA THR A 154 -9.08 21.59 1.81
C THR A 154 -9.68 22.72 2.64
N LYS A 155 -8.86 23.67 3.10
CA LYS A 155 -9.30 24.74 4.01
C LYS A 155 -10.52 25.52 3.49
N LYS A 156 -10.60 25.76 2.18
CA LYS A 156 -11.68 26.55 1.55
C LYS A 156 -12.99 25.78 1.41
N ARG A 157 -12.97 24.44 1.45
CA ARG A 157 -14.12 23.58 1.13
C ARG A 157 -14.51 22.64 2.26
N TRP A 158 -13.79 22.69 3.39
CA TRP A 158 -14.10 21.91 4.56
C TRP A 158 -15.49 22.28 5.12
N LYS A 159 -16.27 21.25 5.46
CA LYS A 159 -17.55 21.35 6.17
C LYS A 159 -17.52 20.32 7.30
N SER A 160 -18.05 20.64 8.47
CA SER A 160 -18.03 19.73 9.63
C SER A 160 -18.77 18.40 9.36
N SER A 161 -19.76 18.40 8.45
CA SER A 161 -20.44 17.18 7.97
C SER A 161 -19.48 16.17 7.32
N MET A 162 -18.35 16.63 6.75
CA MET A 162 -17.37 15.76 6.10
C MET A 162 -16.70 14.80 7.07
N ALA A 163 -16.55 15.16 8.35
CA ALA A 163 -16.00 14.26 9.35
C ALA A 163 -16.84 12.98 9.47
N VAL A 164 -18.17 13.12 9.49
CA VAL A 164 -19.12 11.99 9.55
C VAL A 164 -19.04 11.15 8.29
N TRP A 165 -18.93 11.77 7.11
CA TRP A 165 -18.73 11.08 5.85
C TRP A 165 -17.45 10.25 5.84
N ILE A 166 -16.32 10.83 6.25
CA ILE A 166 -15.04 10.12 6.30
C ILE A 166 -15.13 8.93 7.24
N LEU A 167 -15.64 9.12 8.47
CA LEU A 167 -15.79 8.03 9.43
C LEU A 167 -16.69 6.92 8.90
N SER A 168 -17.81 7.28 8.27
CA SER A 168 -18.77 6.29 7.79
C SER A 168 -18.26 5.53 6.57
N LEU A 169 -17.52 6.18 5.69
CA LEU A 169 -16.79 5.51 4.60
C LEU A 169 -15.70 4.59 5.13
N MET A 170 -14.95 5.02 6.16
CA MET A 170 -13.93 4.20 6.80
C MET A 170 -14.53 2.95 7.47
N MET A 171 -15.73 3.05 8.04
CA MET A 171 -16.45 1.87 8.57
C MET A 171 -16.89 0.90 7.47
N ALA A 172 -17.26 1.44 6.31
CA ALA A 172 -17.71 0.64 5.17
C ALA A 172 -16.59 -0.07 4.41
N LEU A 173 -15.33 0.26 4.70
CA LEU A 173 -14.16 -0.37 4.09
C LEU A 173 -13.93 -1.79 4.63
N GLU A 174 -13.99 -2.76 3.73
CA GLU A 174 -13.72 -4.17 4.02
C GLU A 174 -12.31 -4.56 3.57
N PRO A 175 -11.49 -5.19 4.44
CA PRO A 175 -10.20 -5.75 4.04
C PRO A 175 -10.39 -7.04 3.20
N PRO A 176 -9.44 -7.41 2.32
CA PRO A 176 -8.21 -6.69 1.99
C PRO A 176 -8.47 -5.47 1.09
N LEU A 177 -7.77 -4.37 1.37
CA LEU A 177 -7.93 -3.09 0.67
C LEU A 177 -7.02 -3.00 -0.56
N HIS A 178 -7.49 -2.29 -1.57
CA HIS A 178 -6.67 -1.95 -2.74
C HIS A 178 -5.63 -0.88 -2.37
N PRO A 179 -4.40 -0.91 -2.93
CA PRO A 179 -3.38 0.12 -2.69
C PRO A 179 -3.85 1.56 -2.91
N ASP A 180 -4.73 1.81 -3.88
CA ASP A 180 -5.26 3.14 -4.14
C ASP A 180 -6.13 3.67 -2.99
N ILE A 181 -6.89 2.80 -2.32
CA ILE A 181 -7.67 3.17 -1.13
C ILE A 181 -6.72 3.54 0.00
N HIS A 182 -5.63 2.79 0.19
CA HIS A 182 -4.59 3.16 1.15
C HIS A 182 -4.01 4.54 0.82
N HIS A 183 -3.71 4.82 -0.44
CA HIS A 183 -3.22 6.13 -0.86
C HIS A 183 -4.22 7.26 -0.55
N LEU A 184 -5.52 7.06 -0.77
CA LEU A 184 -6.57 8.03 -0.43
C LEU A 184 -6.67 8.25 1.08
N LEU A 185 -6.71 7.19 1.88
CA LEU A 185 -6.76 7.29 3.35
C LEU A 185 -5.54 8.04 3.90
N ARG A 186 -4.34 7.75 3.40
CA ARG A 186 -3.11 8.48 3.74
C ARG A 186 -3.21 9.96 3.37
N THR A 187 -3.75 10.24 2.19
CA THR A 187 -3.95 11.61 1.71
C THR A 187 -4.95 12.37 2.59
N ILE A 188 -6.05 11.74 3.00
CA ILE A 188 -7.02 12.30 3.95
C ILE A 188 -6.34 12.57 5.30
N ALA A 189 -5.64 11.60 5.87
CA ALA A 189 -4.94 11.78 7.15
C ALA A 189 -3.96 12.95 7.13
N ARG A 190 -3.13 13.06 6.07
CA ARG A 190 -2.20 14.18 5.87
C ARG A 190 -2.93 15.52 5.73
N ARG A 191 -4.04 15.55 4.98
CA ARG A 191 -4.89 16.76 4.83
C ARG A 191 -5.54 17.15 6.15
N CYS A 192 -6.03 16.21 6.95
CA CYS A 192 -6.58 16.46 8.29
C CYS A 192 -5.52 17.07 9.23
N ARG A 193 -4.29 16.54 9.25
CA ARG A 193 -3.18 17.13 10.03
C ARG A 193 -2.87 18.56 9.56
N LYS A 194 -2.84 18.79 8.24
CA LYS A 194 -2.65 20.14 7.66
C LYS A 194 -3.78 21.09 8.05
N LEU A 195 -5.03 20.64 7.96
CA LEU A 195 -6.22 21.42 8.35
C LEU A 195 -6.21 21.77 9.84
N LYS A 196 -5.78 20.85 10.71
CA LYS A 196 -5.62 21.10 12.14
C LYS A 196 -4.70 22.30 12.40
N ASN A 197 -3.57 22.36 11.70
CA ASN A 197 -2.61 23.46 11.82
C ASN A 197 -3.14 24.77 11.22
N GLU A 198 -3.81 24.71 10.07
CA GLU A 198 -4.30 25.89 9.35
C GLU A 198 -5.59 26.50 9.93
N LEU A 199 -6.41 25.71 10.60
CA LEU A 199 -7.70 26.10 11.20
C LEU A 199 -7.59 26.35 12.70
N GLY A 200 -6.47 25.97 13.34
CA GLY A 200 -6.24 26.15 14.77
C GLY A 200 -6.27 27.60 15.28
N SER A 201 -6.29 28.60 14.39
CA SER A 201 -6.33 30.03 14.70
C SER A 201 -7.73 30.67 14.59
N ASP A 202 -8.75 29.98 14.06
CA ASP A 202 -10.05 30.59 13.77
C ASP A 202 -11.19 29.73 14.36
N LYS A 203 -12.20 30.39 14.92
CA LYS A 203 -13.34 29.86 15.72
C LYS A 203 -13.60 28.33 15.57
N LYS A 204 -13.11 27.53 16.52
CA LYS A 204 -13.23 26.07 16.53
C LYS A 204 -14.65 25.59 16.87
N SER A 205 -15.19 24.66 16.08
CA SER A 205 -16.04 23.61 16.64
C SER A 205 -15.11 22.64 17.39
N SER A 206 -15.43 22.28 18.63
CA SER A 206 -14.58 21.36 19.41
C SER A 206 -14.44 19.98 18.75
N GLU A 207 -15.41 19.62 17.92
CA GLU A 207 -15.53 18.30 17.30
C GLU A 207 -14.61 18.13 16.09
N ASP A 208 -14.44 19.17 15.26
CA ASP A 208 -13.54 19.12 14.10
C ASP A 208 -12.08 18.97 14.53
N ASP A 209 -11.67 19.66 15.61
CA ASP A 209 -10.31 19.57 16.15
C ASP A 209 -10.01 18.17 16.72
N LEU A 210 -11.00 17.56 17.37
CA LEU A 210 -10.94 16.16 17.83
C LEU A 210 -10.82 15.21 16.63
N PHE A 211 -11.67 15.38 15.62
CA PHE A 211 -11.64 14.57 14.40
C PHE A 211 -10.30 14.67 13.67
N PHE A 212 -9.73 15.86 13.52
CA PHE A 212 -8.43 16.02 12.86
C PHE A 212 -7.29 15.37 13.65
N GLY A 213 -7.39 15.30 14.99
CA GLY A 213 -6.47 14.52 15.83
C GLY A 213 -6.65 13.02 15.67
N LEU A 214 -7.90 12.56 15.65
CA LEU A 214 -8.26 11.13 15.59
C LEU A 214 -7.98 10.53 14.21
N CYS A 215 -8.31 11.22 13.12
CA CYS A 215 -8.32 10.66 11.76
C CYS A 215 -6.98 10.02 11.37
N PRO A 216 -5.80 10.65 11.56
CA PRO A 216 -4.52 10.01 11.30
C PRO A 216 -4.25 8.77 12.17
N ILE A 217 -4.68 8.80 13.43
CA ILE A 217 -4.51 7.67 14.36
C ILE A 217 -5.36 6.48 13.91
N LEU A 218 -6.59 6.76 13.50
CA LEU A 218 -7.53 5.76 13.00
C LEU A 218 -7.02 5.14 11.70
N VAL A 219 -6.54 5.94 10.73
CA VAL A 219 -5.91 5.43 9.51
C VAL A 219 -4.70 4.55 9.85
N ALA A 220 -3.85 5.00 10.77
CA ALA A 220 -2.64 4.28 11.11
C ALA A 220 -2.91 2.93 11.77
N ARG A 221 -3.76 2.91 12.80
CA ARG A 221 -4.00 1.70 13.60
C ARG A 221 -5.02 0.76 12.99
N ASN A 222 -6.09 1.26 12.37
CA ASN A 222 -7.14 0.42 11.80
C ASN A 222 -6.80 -0.10 10.39
N PHE A 223 -5.94 0.62 9.64
CA PHE A 223 -5.58 0.26 8.25
C PHE A 223 -4.08 -0.05 8.08
N GLY A 224 -3.34 -0.20 9.19
CA GLY A 224 -1.93 -0.62 9.19
C GLY A 224 -0.93 0.41 8.66
N GLN A 225 -1.30 1.70 8.61
CA GLN A 225 -0.45 2.80 8.11
C GLN A 225 0.31 3.48 9.26
N LEU A 226 1.10 2.70 10.00
CA LEU A 226 1.76 3.16 11.24
C LEU A 226 2.74 4.31 11.02
N ASP A 227 3.30 4.44 9.83
CA ASP A 227 4.18 5.54 9.42
C ASP A 227 3.52 6.93 9.51
N LEU A 228 2.18 7.01 9.56
CA LEU A 228 1.48 8.28 9.78
C LEU A 228 1.56 8.78 11.24
N LEU A 229 1.84 7.90 12.20
CA LEU A 229 1.98 8.26 13.61
C LEU A 229 3.34 8.89 13.90
N GLU A 230 4.35 8.49 13.14
CA GLU A 230 5.65 9.13 13.10
C GLU A 230 5.45 10.47 12.38
N SER A 231 5.22 11.54 13.16
CA SER A 231 5.29 12.87 12.55
C SER A 231 6.75 13.15 12.17
N PRO A 232 7.01 13.76 10.99
CA PRO A 232 8.25 14.49 10.79
C PRO A 232 8.37 15.64 11.79
#